data_AF-A0A1I7HB23-F1
#
_entry.id   AF-A0A1I7HB23-F1
#
_cell.length_a   1.000
_cell.length_b   1.000
_cell.length_c   1.000
_cell.angle_alpha   90.00
_cell.angle_beta   90.00
_cell.angle_gamma   90.00
#
_symmetry.space_group_name_H-M   'P 1'
#
loop_
_entity.id
_entity.type
_entity.pdbx_description
1 polymer ?
#
loop_
_entity_poly.entity_id
_entity_poly.type
_entity_poly.pdbx_seq_one_letter_code
_entity_poly.pdbx_strand_id
1 'polypeptide(L)'
;MNKDVLLDKFKKNVVRFGIGATIFVVALILKIVVGIFTDILVVYAGIRLFGVLSALTTILLLVGIAACAGTLAILLISRAELRKQEVIESADSNAGPVLKVKGKLDPVQIRNSLITEGDKWLSVVSPANPKEAAEMDVALKSVKETMAQMDDYQLRLKNLLDSNGADALRDTEEVLDGVEQHICRNVRKLLNIMTVSSPNTQNDLDVVELTAKNCADDNNRLLQTTKEFIVAVTEFLNSQGDSGSGINEVEVYKNALTTQIEEGGIYS
;
A
#
# COMPACT_ATOMS: atom_id res chain seq x y z
N MET A 1 -12.49 -5.06 -15.94
CA MET A 1 -13.85 -4.95 -16.51
C MET A 1 -14.39 -3.58 -16.11
N ASN A 2 -14.86 -2.75 -17.04
CA ASN A 2 -15.19 -1.35 -16.75
C ASN A 2 -16.39 -1.22 -15.79
N LYS A 3 -16.35 -0.30 -14.82
CA LYS A 3 -17.38 -0.09 -13.78
C LYS A 3 -18.75 0.15 -14.36
N ASP A 4 -18.83 0.89 -15.47
CA ASP A 4 -20.08 1.16 -16.19
C ASP A 4 -20.75 -0.11 -16.70
N VAL A 5 -19.96 -1.11 -17.12
CA VAL A 5 -20.47 -2.40 -17.60
C VAL A 5 -21.04 -3.23 -16.44
N LEU A 6 -20.44 -3.13 -15.26
CA LEU A 6 -20.92 -3.82 -14.05
C LEU A 6 -22.18 -3.15 -13.48
N LEU A 7 -22.26 -1.82 -13.54
CA LEU A 7 -23.41 -1.05 -13.09
C LEU A 7 -24.64 -1.28 -13.99
N ASP A 8 -24.43 -1.39 -15.31
CA ASP A 8 -25.49 -1.78 -16.26
C ASP A 8 -25.98 -3.22 -16.03
N LYS A 9 -25.06 -4.17 -15.79
CA LYS A 9 -25.41 -5.56 -15.41
C LYS A 9 -26.20 -5.60 -14.10
N PHE A 10 -25.80 -4.83 -13.09
CA PHE A 10 -26.51 -4.76 -11.81
C PHE A 10 -27.93 -4.22 -11.98
N LYS A 11 -28.11 -3.11 -12.71
CA LYS A 11 -29.45 -2.56 -13.00
C LYS A 11 -30.34 -3.58 -13.72
N LYS A 12 -29.82 -4.28 -14.73
CA LYS A 12 -30.55 -5.34 -15.44
C LYS A 12 -30.94 -6.50 -14.52
N ASN A 13 -30.06 -6.89 -13.60
CA ASN A 13 -30.34 -7.96 -12.64
C ASN A 13 -31.38 -7.54 -11.57
N VAL A 14 -31.39 -6.27 -11.15
CA VAL A 14 -32.42 -5.74 -10.24
C VAL A 14 -33.80 -5.77 -10.89
N VAL A 15 -33.91 -5.38 -12.16
CA VAL A 15 -35.18 -5.44 -12.91
C VAL A 15 -35.67 -6.89 -13.04
N ARG A 16 -34.77 -7.83 -13.38
CA ARG A 16 -35.09 -9.27 -13.46
C ARG A 16 -35.56 -9.84 -12.13
N PHE A 17 -34.95 -9.43 -11.02
CA PHE A 17 -35.37 -9.82 -9.69
C PHE A 17 -36.76 -9.26 -9.34
N GLY A 18 -37.05 -8.00 -9.67
CA GLY A 18 -38.36 -7.40 -9.47
C GLY A 18 -39.48 -8.15 -10.21
N ILE A 19 -39.23 -8.55 -11.46
CA ILE A 19 -40.18 -9.37 -12.24
C ILE A 19 -40.37 -10.75 -11.59
N GLY A 20 -39.29 -11.43 -11.19
CA GLY A 20 -39.35 -12.74 -10.53
C GLY A 20 -40.10 -12.70 -9.19
N ALA A 21 -39.84 -11.69 -8.37
CA ALA A 21 -40.51 -11.47 -7.09
C ALA A 21 -42.02 -11.22 -7.28
N THR A 22 -42.40 -10.46 -8.29
CA THR A 22 -43.82 -10.19 -8.60
C THR A 22 -44.55 -11.48 -9.01
N ILE A 23 -43.95 -12.30 -9.86
CA ILE A 23 -44.51 -13.60 -10.27
C ILE A 23 -44.66 -14.53 -9.06
N PHE A 24 -43.67 -14.56 -8.18
CA PHE A 24 -43.72 -15.37 -6.95
C PHE A 24 -44.85 -14.92 -6.01
N VAL A 25 -45.02 -13.61 -5.80
CA VAL A 25 -46.09 -13.06 -4.95
C VAL A 25 -47.47 -13.40 -5.54
N VAL A 26 -47.66 -13.26 -6.86
CA VAL A 26 -48.91 -13.65 -7.53
C VAL A 26 -49.20 -15.15 -7.36
N ALA A 27 -48.20 -16.01 -7.53
CA ALA A 27 -48.33 -17.45 -7.33
C ALA A 27 -48.71 -17.82 -5.88
N LEU A 28 -48.13 -17.12 -4.90
CA LEU A 28 -48.42 -17.30 -3.48
C LEU A 28 -49.85 -16.89 -3.15
N ILE A 29 -50.30 -15.73 -3.64
CA ILE A 29 -51.70 -15.28 -3.48
C ILE A 29 -52.66 -16.29 -4.09
N LEU A 30 -52.38 -16.76 -5.31
CA LEU A 30 -53.22 -17.75 -5.99
C LEU A 30 -53.33 -19.05 -5.18
N LYS A 31 -52.22 -19.50 -4.56
CA LYS A 31 -52.22 -20.70 -3.70
C LYS A 31 -53.06 -20.52 -2.44
N ILE A 32 -52.97 -19.34 -1.80
CA ILE A 32 -53.78 -19.00 -0.62
C ILE A 32 -55.26 -19.00 -0.98
N VAL A 33 -55.64 -18.40 -2.12
CA VAL A 33 -57.04 -18.38 -2.59
C VAL A 33 -57.56 -19.80 -2.82
N VAL A 34 -56.80 -20.66 -3.51
CA VAL A 34 -57.20 -22.07 -3.71
C VAL A 34 -57.36 -22.81 -2.37
N GLY A 35 -56.56 -22.47 -1.35
CA GLY A 35 -56.65 -23.03 0.00
C GLY A 35 -57.86 -22.56 0.80
N ILE A 36 -58.30 -21.31 0.63
CA ILE A 36 -59.48 -20.76 1.32
C ILE A 36 -60.78 -21.29 0.69
N PHE A 37 -60.80 -21.48 -0.63
CA PHE A 37 -61.98 -21.94 -1.37
C PHE A 37 -62.05 -23.47 -1.52
N THR A 38 -61.33 -24.25 -0.70
CA THR A 38 -61.30 -25.72 -0.76
C THR A 38 -62.71 -26.30 -0.72
N ASP A 39 -63.53 -25.86 0.22
CA ASP A 39 -64.82 -26.47 0.50
C ASP A 39 -65.84 -26.12 -0.58
N ILE A 40 -65.79 -24.90 -1.11
CA ILE A 40 -66.66 -24.44 -2.20
C ILE A 40 -66.27 -25.13 -3.53
N LEU A 41 -64.97 -25.25 -3.83
CA LEU A 41 -64.48 -25.90 -5.05
C LEU A 41 -64.75 -27.40 -5.05
N VAL A 42 -64.61 -28.07 -3.91
CA VAL A 42 -64.90 -29.50 -3.78
C VAL A 42 -66.39 -29.78 -4.00
N VAL A 43 -67.27 -28.92 -3.49
CA VAL A 43 -68.74 -29.08 -3.61
C VAL A 43 -69.24 -28.80 -5.04
N TYR A 44 -68.72 -27.78 -5.73
CA TYR A 44 -69.23 -27.39 -7.06
C TYR A 44 -68.50 -28.01 -8.24
N ALA A 45 -67.19 -28.26 -8.14
CA ALA A 45 -66.35 -28.68 -9.28
C ALA A 45 -65.82 -30.13 -9.14
N GLY A 46 -65.99 -30.74 -7.96
CA GLY A 46 -65.58 -32.11 -7.69
C GLY A 46 -64.09 -32.29 -7.39
N ILE A 47 -63.76 -33.41 -6.75
CA ILE A 47 -62.44 -33.73 -6.18
C ILE A 47 -61.33 -33.76 -7.25
N ARG A 48 -61.62 -34.23 -8.46
CA ARG A 48 -60.63 -34.31 -9.56
C ARG A 48 -60.15 -32.93 -10.00
N LEU A 49 -61.03 -31.95 -10.11
CA LEU A 49 -60.68 -30.62 -10.60
C LEU A 49 -59.88 -29.84 -9.56
N PHE A 50 -60.24 -29.98 -8.28
CA PHE A 50 -59.45 -29.46 -7.16
C PHE A 50 -58.03 -30.04 -7.11
N GLY A 51 -57.88 -31.36 -7.31
CA GLY A 51 -56.57 -32.01 -7.36
C GLY A 51 -55.65 -31.44 -8.43
N VAL A 52 -56.17 -31.17 -9.63
CA VAL A 52 -55.40 -30.60 -10.75
C VAL A 52 -55.01 -29.14 -10.47
N LEU A 53 -55.92 -28.31 -9.96
CA LEU A 53 -55.62 -26.92 -9.57
C LEU A 53 -54.60 -26.83 -8.43
N SER A 54 -54.73 -27.68 -7.41
CA SER A 54 -53.77 -27.71 -6.31
C SER A 54 -52.38 -28.16 -6.79
N ALA A 55 -52.29 -29.14 -7.68
CA ALA A 55 -51.02 -29.58 -8.26
C ALA A 55 -50.36 -28.48 -9.12
N LEU A 56 -51.13 -27.83 -10.01
CA LEU A 56 -50.65 -26.72 -10.85
C LEU A 56 -50.11 -25.55 -10.02
N THR A 57 -50.86 -25.12 -9.00
CA THR A 57 -50.42 -24.02 -8.12
C THR A 57 -49.18 -24.39 -7.31
N THR A 58 -48.99 -25.66 -6.95
CA THR A 58 -47.80 -26.13 -6.23
C THR A 58 -46.56 -26.12 -7.13
N ILE A 59 -46.69 -26.60 -8.38
CA ILE A 59 -45.59 -26.58 -9.36
C ILE A 59 -45.17 -25.14 -9.66
N LEU A 60 -46.14 -24.24 -9.85
CA LEU A 60 -45.89 -22.84 -10.16
C LEU A 60 -45.15 -22.12 -9.01
N LEU A 61 -45.47 -22.49 -7.76
CA LEU A 61 -44.79 -21.97 -6.57
C LEU A 61 -43.36 -22.48 -6.47
N LEU A 62 -43.11 -23.78 -6.73
CA LEU A 62 -41.75 -24.34 -6.72
C LEU A 62 -40.84 -23.71 -7.79
N VAL A 63 -41.35 -23.50 -9.00
CA VAL A 63 -40.63 -22.80 -10.08
C VAL A 63 -40.34 -21.34 -9.68
N GLY A 64 -41.32 -20.68 -9.06
CA GLY A 64 -41.15 -19.31 -8.53
C GLY A 64 -40.04 -19.20 -7.47
N ILE A 65 -39.98 -20.14 -6.53
CA ILE A 65 -38.92 -20.19 -5.51
C ILE A 65 -37.54 -20.36 -6.16
N ALA A 66 -37.40 -21.32 -7.09
CA ALA A 66 -36.12 -21.58 -7.75
C ALA A 66 -35.61 -20.36 -8.55
N ALA A 67 -36.50 -19.67 -9.26
CA ALA A 67 -36.17 -18.47 -10.01
C ALA A 67 -35.77 -17.29 -9.09
N CYS A 68 -36.48 -17.10 -7.98
CA CYS A 68 -36.14 -16.08 -6.97
C CYS A 68 -34.79 -16.37 -6.30
N ALA A 69 -34.52 -17.62 -5.93
CA ALA A 69 -33.25 -18.01 -5.31
C ALA A 69 -32.06 -17.80 -6.27
N GLY A 70 -32.19 -18.20 -7.55
CA GLY A 70 -31.14 -18.02 -8.55
C GLY A 70 -30.84 -16.55 -8.85
N THR A 71 -31.88 -15.71 -8.98
CA THR A 71 -31.69 -14.27 -9.23
C THR A 71 -31.11 -13.53 -8.02
N LEU A 72 -31.45 -13.95 -6.80
CA LEU A 72 -30.87 -13.41 -5.57
C LEU A 72 -29.37 -13.74 -5.45
N ALA A 73 -28.95 -14.96 -5.79
CA ALA A 73 -27.55 -15.35 -5.81
C ALA A 73 -26.72 -14.51 -6.80
N ILE A 74 -27.25 -14.28 -8.01
CA ILE A 74 -26.60 -13.45 -9.03
C ILE A 74 -26.47 -11.99 -8.56
N LEU A 75 -27.50 -11.46 -7.90
CA LEU A 75 -27.45 -10.11 -7.31
C LEU A 75 -26.37 -9.97 -6.23
N LEU A 76 -26.24 -10.96 -5.35
CA LEU A 76 -25.22 -10.96 -4.30
C LEU A 76 -23.80 -11.01 -4.89
N ILE A 77 -23.57 -11.82 -5.92
CA ILE A 77 -22.28 -11.90 -6.60
C ILE A 77 -21.95 -10.56 -7.27
N SER A 78 -22.90 -9.96 -8.01
CA SER A 78 -22.67 -8.67 -8.66
C SER A 78 -22.43 -7.52 -7.68
N ARG A 79 -23.05 -7.54 -6.49
CA ARG A 79 -22.73 -6.59 -5.40
C ARG A 79 -21.33 -6.79 -4.85
N ALA A 80 -20.89 -8.04 -4.70
CA ALA A 80 -19.55 -8.34 -4.23
C ALA A 80 -18.47 -7.88 -5.23
N GLU A 81 -18.72 -8.05 -6.53
CA GLU A 81 -17.83 -7.56 -7.59
C GLU A 81 -17.75 -6.02 -7.63
N LEU A 82 -18.89 -5.33 -7.51
CA LEU A 82 -18.93 -3.87 -7.44
C LEU A 82 -18.19 -3.34 -6.20
N ARG A 83 -18.37 -3.95 -5.03
CA ARG A 83 -17.61 -3.58 -3.82
C ARG A 83 -16.12 -3.78 -3.98
N LYS A 84 -15.68 -4.89 -4.58
CA LYS A 84 -14.26 -5.12 -4.87
C LYS A 84 -13.69 -4.03 -5.77
N GLN A 85 -14.45 -3.63 -6.79
CA GLN A 85 -14.02 -2.58 -7.70
C GLN A 85 -14.03 -1.18 -7.08
N GLU A 86 -15.01 -0.86 -6.23
CA GLU A 86 -15.01 0.38 -5.44
C GLU A 86 -13.81 0.44 -4.49
N VAL A 87 -13.43 -0.68 -3.87
CA VAL A 87 -12.22 -0.77 -3.04
C VAL A 87 -10.95 -0.54 -3.88
N ILE A 88 -10.85 -1.15 -5.06
CA ILE A 88 -9.70 -0.95 -5.98
C ILE A 88 -9.65 0.51 -6.48
N GLU A 89 -10.78 1.10 -6.86
CA GLU A 89 -10.84 2.48 -7.35
C GLU A 89 -10.56 3.50 -6.23
N SER A 90 -10.99 3.20 -5.00
CA SER A 90 -10.62 4.00 -3.82
C SER A 90 -9.13 3.88 -3.46
N ALA A 91 -8.50 2.76 -3.82
CA ALA A 91 -7.05 2.57 -3.69
C ALA A 91 -6.30 3.31 -4.81
N ASP A 92 -6.81 3.33 -6.04
CA ASP A 92 -6.25 4.08 -7.16
C ASP A 92 -6.43 5.61 -6.99
N SER A 93 -7.56 6.07 -6.44
CA SER A 93 -7.77 7.50 -6.15
C SER A 93 -6.95 8.02 -4.97
N ASN A 94 -6.53 7.10 -4.08
CA ASN A 94 -5.59 7.35 -2.99
C ASN A 94 -4.18 6.85 -3.33
N ALA A 95 -3.83 6.73 -4.61
CA ALA A 95 -2.48 6.42 -5.04
C ALA A 95 -1.54 7.56 -4.61
N GLY A 96 -1.07 7.46 -3.36
CA GLY A 96 0.16 8.07 -2.90
C GLY A 96 1.33 7.68 -3.82
N PRO A 97 2.50 8.31 -3.64
CA PRO A 97 3.52 8.39 -4.67
C PRO A 97 3.83 7.01 -5.25
N VAL A 98 3.92 6.95 -6.58
CA VAL A 98 4.20 5.75 -7.37
C VAL A 98 5.39 4.99 -6.75
N LEU A 99 5.24 3.69 -6.45
CA LEU A 99 6.22 2.76 -5.82
C LEU A 99 7.59 2.65 -6.55
N LYS A 100 7.88 3.52 -7.51
CA LYS A 100 9.14 3.63 -8.22
C LYS A 100 10.27 3.90 -7.22
N VAL A 101 11.18 2.93 -7.16
CA VAL A 101 12.51 3.03 -6.50
C VAL A 101 13.56 3.53 -7.50
N LYS A 102 13.20 3.65 -8.79
CA LYS A 102 14.10 4.05 -9.88
C LYS A 102 13.86 5.52 -10.28
N GLY A 103 14.95 6.27 -10.45
CA GLY A 103 14.96 7.70 -10.81
C GLY A 103 15.57 8.56 -9.70
N LYS A 104 15.73 9.86 -9.97
CA LYS A 104 16.11 10.83 -8.94
C LYS A 104 14.92 11.01 -8.00
N LEU A 105 15.11 10.65 -6.73
CA LEU A 105 14.11 10.79 -5.68
C LEU A 105 14.24 12.17 -5.04
N ASP A 106 13.11 12.76 -4.64
CA ASP A 106 13.07 14.00 -3.86
C ASP A 106 13.25 13.67 -2.36
N PRO A 107 14.39 14.03 -1.75
CA PRO A 107 14.71 13.70 -0.35
C PRO A 107 13.69 14.28 0.63
N VAL A 108 13.17 15.49 0.37
CA VAL A 108 12.18 16.17 1.21
C VAL A 108 10.85 15.42 1.15
N GLN A 109 10.42 15.02 -0.06
CA GLN A 109 9.20 14.24 -0.23
C GLN A 109 9.30 12.87 0.45
N ILE A 110 10.44 12.18 0.33
CA ILE A 110 10.68 10.87 0.96
C ILE A 110 10.65 10.98 2.47
N ARG A 111 11.32 11.99 3.05
CA ARG A 111 11.31 12.24 4.50
C ARG A 111 9.91 12.53 5.02
N ASN A 112 9.15 13.40 4.33
CA ASN A 112 7.78 13.70 4.73
C ASN A 112 6.85 12.47 4.64
N SER A 113 7.06 11.63 3.62
CA SER A 113 6.33 10.37 3.47
C SER A 113 6.66 9.40 4.61
N LEU A 114 7.93 9.29 5.01
CA LEU A 114 8.37 8.48 6.15
C LEU A 114 7.74 8.94 7.46
N ILE A 115 7.67 10.26 7.69
CA ILE A 115 7.01 10.81 8.88
C ILE A 115 5.52 10.45 8.87
N THR A 116 4.83 10.74 7.76
CA THR A 116 3.38 10.52 7.66
C THR A 116 3.01 9.04 7.81
N GLU A 117 3.69 8.15 7.09
CA GLU A 117 3.39 6.72 7.14
C GLU A 117 3.84 6.09 8.46
N GLY A 118 4.95 6.55 9.03
CA GLY A 118 5.42 6.14 10.36
C GLY A 118 4.42 6.49 11.46
N ASP A 119 3.93 7.73 11.49
CA ASP A 119 2.96 8.18 12.49
C ASP A 119 1.63 7.43 12.36
N LYS A 120 1.18 7.17 11.12
CA LYS A 120 0.02 6.33 10.85
C LYS A 120 0.21 4.92 11.39
N TRP A 121 1.34 4.28 11.11
CA TRP A 121 1.65 2.95 11.65
C TRP A 121 1.64 2.93 13.17
N LEU A 122 2.37 3.85 13.81
CA LEU A 122 2.46 3.94 15.26
C LEU A 122 1.09 4.20 15.92
N SER A 123 0.22 5.00 15.29
CA SER A 123 -1.12 5.27 15.80
C SER A 123 -2.02 4.03 15.86
N VAL A 124 -1.79 3.05 14.97
CA VAL A 124 -2.55 1.80 14.91
C VAL A 124 -1.96 0.77 15.87
N VAL A 125 -0.64 0.67 15.94
CA VAL A 125 0.05 -0.34 16.76
C VAL A 125 0.06 0.03 18.24
N SER A 126 0.24 1.32 18.58
CA SER A 126 0.41 1.78 19.97
C SER A 126 -0.71 1.37 20.92
N PRO A 127 -2.01 1.44 20.55
CA PRO A 127 -3.10 1.00 21.43
C PRO A 127 -3.16 -0.52 21.65
N ALA A 128 -2.73 -1.31 20.65
CA ALA A 128 -2.81 -2.77 20.69
C ALA A 128 -1.57 -3.40 21.34
N ASN A 129 -0.38 -2.96 20.92
CA ASN A 129 0.92 -3.50 21.32
C ASN A 129 1.91 -2.34 21.60
N PRO A 130 1.89 -1.75 22.80
CA PRO A 130 2.68 -0.56 23.11
C PRO A 130 4.20 -0.80 23.10
N LYS A 131 4.65 -2.03 23.40
CA LYS A 131 6.07 -2.39 23.39
C LYS A 131 6.63 -2.41 21.95
N GLU A 132 5.91 -3.05 21.04
CA GLU A 132 6.28 -3.14 19.62
C GLU A 132 6.24 -1.76 18.96
N ALA A 133 5.24 -0.95 19.30
CA ALA A 133 5.18 0.44 18.85
C ALA A 133 6.43 1.24 19.29
N ALA A 134 6.92 1.03 20.51
CA ALA A 134 8.13 1.70 20.98
C ALA A 134 9.40 1.24 20.24
N GLU A 135 9.53 -0.07 19.97
CA GLU A 135 10.67 -0.62 19.22
C GLU A 135 10.67 -0.12 17.76
N MET A 136 9.49 -0.09 17.13
CA MET A 136 9.29 0.48 15.80
C MET A 136 9.59 1.99 15.76
N ASP A 137 9.14 2.75 16.77
CA ASP A 137 9.39 4.20 16.84
C ASP A 137 10.89 4.48 16.92
N VAL A 138 11.64 3.71 17.71
CA VAL A 138 13.11 3.83 17.78
C VAL A 138 13.75 3.56 16.41
N ALA A 139 13.33 2.50 15.71
CA ALA A 139 13.87 2.17 14.39
C ALA A 139 13.56 3.27 13.36
N LEU A 140 12.31 3.72 13.29
CA LEU A 140 11.89 4.80 12.38
C LEU A 140 12.58 6.13 12.70
N LYS A 141 12.79 6.44 13.99
CA LYS A 141 13.51 7.62 14.42
C LYS A 141 14.97 7.57 13.95
N SER A 142 15.63 6.42 14.09
CA SER A 142 17.00 6.23 13.57
C SER A 142 17.06 6.51 12.06
N VAL A 143 16.13 5.98 11.28
CA VAL A 143 16.06 6.28 9.83
C VAL A 143 15.86 7.78 9.56
N LYS A 144 14.96 8.45 10.29
CA LYS A 144 14.74 9.91 10.18
C LYS A 144 16.01 10.70 10.50
N GLU A 145 16.75 10.29 11.53
CA GLU A 145 18.03 10.91 11.93
C GLU A 145 19.10 10.72 10.86
N THR A 146 19.20 9.56 10.21
CA THR A 146 20.17 9.34 9.12
C THR A 146 19.95 10.30 7.95
N MET A 147 18.70 10.54 7.55
CA MET A 147 18.40 11.53 6.50
C MET A 147 18.83 12.94 6.90
N ALA A 148 18.55 13.35 8.15
CA ALA A 148 18.92 14.68 8.64
C ALA A 148 20.45 14.87 8.76
N GLN A 149 21.20 13.82 9.11
CA GLN A 149 22.66 13.87 9.14
C GLN A 149 23.26 14.02 7.75
N MET A 150 22.66 13.40 6.73
CA MET A 150 23.09 13.56 5.35
C MET A 150 22.96 15.01 4.87
N ASP A 151 21.83 15.66 5.18
CA ASP A 151 21.60 17.08 4.87
C ASP A 151 22.70 17.98 5.48
N ASP A 152 23.09 17.71 6.74
CA ASP A 152 24.16 18.44 7.43
C ASP A 152 25.53 18.19 6.78
N TYR A 153 25.83 16.96 6.37
CA TYR A 153 27.06 16.61 5.67
C TYR A 153 27.18 17.27 4.30
N GLN A 154 26.11 17.32 3.51
CA GLN A 154 26.09 18.06 2.25
C GLN A 154 26.33 19.56 2.47
N LEU A 155 25.66 20.16 3.47
CA LEU A 155 25.84 21.57 3.80
C LEU A 155 27.28 21.88 4.24
N ARG A 156 27.88 21.02 5.08
CA ARG A 156 29.27 21.17 5.51
C ARG A 156 30.24 21.08 4.36
N LEU A 157 30.10 20.08 3.48
CA LEU A 157 30.97 19.94 2.32
C LEU A 157 30.87 21.18 1.42
N LYS A 158 29.65 21.62 1.10
CA LYS A 158 29.44 22.82 0.30
C LYS A 158 30.10 24.06 0.90
N ASN A 159 29.92 24.29 2.20
CA ASN A 159 30.55 25.41 2.90
C ASN A 159 32.08 25.32 2.87
N LEU A 160 32.65 24.11 2.98
CA LEU A 160 34.09 23.88 2.89
C LEU A 160 34.63 24.21 1.48
N LEU A 161 33.91 23.79 0.43
CA LEU A 161 34.31 24.06 -0.95
C LEU A 161 34.19 25.57 -1.29
N ASP A 162 33.06 26.18 -0.94
CA ASP A 162 32.79 27.61 -1.19
C ASP A 162 33.79 28.52 -0.43
N SER A 163 34.13 28.18 0.81
CA SER A 163 35.06 28.99 1.63
C SER A 163 36.51 28.89 1.17
N ASN A 164 36.90 27.78 0.56
CA ASN A 164 38.27 27.55 0.10
C ASN A 164 38.44 27.79 -1.41
N GLY A 165 37.38 28.13 -2.14
CA GLY A 165 37.42 28.32 -3.60
C GLY A 165 37.84 27.05 -4.35
N ALA A 166 37.53 25.88 -3.79
CA ALA A 166 38.05 24.59 -4.24
C ALA A 166 37.18 23.99 -5.36
N ASP A 167 37.09 24.69 -6.50
CA ASP A 167 36.33 24.25 -7.68
C ASP A 167 36.79 22.87 -8.22
N ALA A 168 38.05 22.49 -7.94
CA ALA A 168 38.62 21.21 -8.35
C ALA A 168 38.01 19.99 -7.63
N LEU A 169 37.36 20.18 -6.48
CA LEU A 169 36.74 19.11 -5.69
C LEU A 169 35.20 19.09 -5.83
N ARG A 170 34.66 19.77 -6.83
CA ARG A 170 33.21 19.85 -7.04
C ARG A 170 32.57 18.50 -7.37
N ASP A 171 33.35 17.56 -7.88
CA ASP A 171 32.97 16.16 -8.06
C ASP A 171 32.67 15.44 -6.74
N THR A 172 33.17 15.94 -5.60
CA THR A 172 32.82 15.42 -4.27
C THR A 172 31.36 15.69 -3.89
N GLU A 173 30.75 16.76 -4.40
CA GLU A 173 29.31 17.02 -4.20
C GLU A 173 28.45 15.97 -4.91
N GLU A 174 28.86 15.52 -6.09
CA GLU A 174 28.16 14.48 -6.85
C GLU A 174 28.17 13.13 -6.12
N VAL A 175 29.28 12.81 -5.42
CA VAL A 175 29.38 11.61 -4.58
C VAL A 175 28.37 11.67 -3.44
N LEU A 176 28.23 12.82 -2.77
CA LEU A 176 27.24 13.00 -1.70
C LEU A 176 25.80 13.01 -2.22
N ASP A 177 25.50 13.55 -3.42
CA ASP A 177 24.18 13.38 -4.08
C ASP A 177 23.93 11.88 -4.31
N GLY A 178 24.95 11.11 -4.70
CA GLY A 178 24.88 9.65 -4.82
C GLY A 178 24.51 8.94 -3.52
N VAL A 179 25.15 9.30 -2.40
CA VAL A 179 24.84 8.76 -1.07
C VAL A 179 23.42 9.11 -0.63
N GLU A 180 23.01 10.37 -0.79
CA GLU A 180 21.66 10.82 -0.46
C GLU A 180 20.59 10.08 -1.27
N GLN A 181 20.83 9.89 -2.57
CA GLN A 181 19.93 9.13 -3.43
C GLN A 181 19.85 7.66 -3.00
N HIS A 182 20.94 7.07 -2.51
CA HIS A 182 20.93 5.71 -1.96
C HIS A 182 20.11 5.62 -0.68
N ILE A 183 20.31 6.53 0.27
CA ILE A 183 19.51 6.66 1.50
C ILE A 183 18.03 6.80 1.13
N CYS A 184 17.71 7.68 0.16
CA CYS A 184 16.33 7.87 -0.31
C CYS A 184 15.73 6.60 -0.91
N ARG A 185 16.51 5.80 -1.66
CA ARG A 185 16.03 4.51 -2.20
C ARG A 185 15.76 3.50 -1.10
N ASN A 186 16.59 3.46 -0.07
CA ASN A 186 16.36 2.61 1.09
C ASN A 186 15.08 3.02 1.83
N VAL A 187 14.94 4.29 2.19
CA VAL A 187 13.71 4.78 2.82
C VAL A 187 12.49 4.52 1.93
N ARG A 188 12.65 4.63 0.61
CA ARG A 188 11.58 4.31 -0.34
C ARG A 188 11.18 2.83 -0.31
N LYS A 189 12.12 1.91 -0.23
CA LYS A 189 11.85 0.47 -0.10
C LYS A 189 11.11 0.18 1.22
N LEU A 190 11.55 0.78 2.34
CA LEU A 190 10.86 0.69 3.63
C LEU A 190 9.42 1.17 3.53
N LEU A 191 9.20 2.36 2.97
CA LEU A 191 7.86 2.93 2.73
C LEU A 191 6.97 2.00 1.91
N ASN A 192 7.52 1.37 0.87
CA ASN A 192 6.76 0.44 0.03
C ASN A 192 6.29 -0.78 0.84
N ILE A 193 7.13 -1.33 1.73
CA ILE A 193 6.72 -2.43 2.62
C ILE A 193 5.65 -1.95 3.59
N MET A 194 5.87 -0.83 4.27
CA MET A 194 4.89 -0.23 5.20
C MET A 194 3.52 0.01 4.53
N THR A 195 3.51 0.36 3.24
CA THR A 195 2.27 0.59 2.50
C THR A 195 1.51 -0.71 2.18
N VAL A 196 2.23 -1.80 1.93
CA VAL A 196 1.64 -3.10 1.55
C VAL A 196 1.31 -3.96 2.77
N SER A 197 2.06 -3.80 3.86
CA SER A 197 1.92 -4.54 5.10
C SER A 197 0.73 -4.05 5.93
N SER A 198 0.16 -4.94 6.74
CA SER A 198 -0.91 -4.60 7.68
C SER A 198 -0.34 -4.43 9.10
N PRO A 199 -0.63 -3.32 9.80
CA PRO A 199 -0.17 -3.12 11.19
C PRO A 199 -0.89 -4.02 12.21
N ASN A 200 -1.90 -4.80 11.81
CA ASN A 200 -2.68 -5.66 12.71
C ASN A 200 -2.17 -7.11 12.77
N THR A 201 -1.14 -7.44 12.00
CA THR A 201 -0.63 -8.80 11.81
C THR A 201 0.80 -8.86 12.32
N GLN A 202 1.07 -9.73 13.30
CA GLN A 202 2.41 -9.84 13.91
C GLN A 202 3.53 -10.05 12.90
N ASN A 203 3.31 -10.95 11.94
CA ASN A 203 4.27 -11.23 10.89
C ASN A 203 4.62 -9.98 10.06
N ASP A 204 3.65 -9.10 9.81
CA ASP A 204 3.87 -7.89 9.03
C ASP A 204 4.55 -6.80 9.86
N LEU A 205 4.26 -6.74 11.17
CA LEU A 205 4.95 -5.87 12.12
C LEU A 205 6.44 -6.22 12.20
N ASP A 206 6.76 -7.50 12.41
CA ASP A 206 8.13 -8.00 12.51
C ASP A 206 8.92 -7.70 11.21
N VAL A 207 8.28 -7.88 10.04
CA VAL A 207 8.89 -7.57 8.74
C VAL A 207 9.18 -6.08 8.58
N VAL A 208 8.24 -5.20 8.96
CA VAL A 208 8.45 -3.76 8.87
C VAL A 208 9.52 -3.30 9.84
N GLU A 209 9.53 -3.82 11.06
CA GLU A 209 10.50 -3.46 12.09
C GLU A 209 11.91 -3.89 11.69
N LEU A 210 12.06 -5.13 11.23
CA LEU A 210 13.33 -5.65 10.73
C LEU A 210 13.82 -4.84 9.53
N THR A 211 12.92 -4.48 8.61
CA THR A 211 13.29 -3.65 7.46
C THR A 211 13.72 -2.26 7.91
N ALA A 212 13.03 -1.66 8.88
CA ALA A 212 13.40 -0.34 9.42
C ALA A 212 14.78 -0.37 10.08
N LYS A 213 15.08 -1.42 10.85
CA LYS A 213 16.42 -1.64 11.45
C LYS A 213 17.49 -1.81 10.38
N ASN A 214 17.29 -2.70 9.41
CA ASN A 214 18.23 -2.90 8.31
C ASN A 214 18.45 -1.63 7.48
N CYS A 215 17.39 -0.84 7.28
CA CYS A 215 17.48 0.45 6.60
C CYS A 215 18.34 1.44 7.39
N ALA A 216 18.14 1.52 8.70
CA ALA A 216 18.93 2.38 9.57
C ALA A 216 20.40 1.96 9.61
N ASP A 217 20.67 0.66 9.69
CA ASP A 217 22.04 0.12 9.76
C ASP A 217 22.82 0.37 8.45
N ASP A 218 22.21 0.12 7.28
CA ASP A 218 22.83 0.41 5.98
C ASP A 218 23.09 1.91 5.80
N ASN A 219 22.11 2.75 6.14
CA ASN A 219 22.26 4.20 6.08
C ASN A 219 23.34 4.71 7.04
N ASN A 220 23.41 4.19 8.26
CA ASN A 220 24.43 4.56 9.25
C ASN A 220 25.84 4.17 8.79
N ARG A 221 25.99 3.00 8.15
CA ARG A 221 27.27 2.57 7.56
C ARG A 221 27.76 3.56 6.50
N LEU A 222 26.87 3.97 5.59
CA LEU A 222 27.17 4.97 4.56
C LEU A 222 27.51 6.33 5.15
N LEU A 223 26.78 6.79 6.17
CA LEU A 223 27.04 8.06 6.83
C LEU A 223 28.38 8.08 7.57
N GLN A 224 28.79 6.96 8.17
CA GLN A 224 30.09 6.84 8.82
C GLN A 224 31.22 7.02 7.79
N THR A 225 31.15 6.35 6.64
CA THR A 225 32.12 6.55 5.55
C THR A 225 32.04 7.96 4.95
N THR A 226 30.85 8.55 4.86
CA THR A 226 30.66 9.94 4.39
C THR A 226 31.31 10.96 5.33
N LYS A 227 31.22 10.73 6.64
CA LYS A 227 31.91 11.55 7.65
C LYS A 227 33.43 11.48 7.48
N GLU A 228 33.98 10.29 7.32
CA GLU A 228 35.42 10.06 7.10
C GLU A 228 35.88 10.74 5.80
N PHE A 229 35.07 10.65 4.74
CA PHE A 229 35.32 11.36 3.48
C PHE A 229 35.37 12.88 3.65
N ILE A 230 34.41 13.50 4.36
CA ILE A 230 34.41 14.95 4.60
C ILE A 230 35.63 15.39 5.44
N VAL A 231 36.03 14.57 6.42
CA VAL A 231 37.25 14.83 7.20
C VAL A 231 38.48 14.80 6.30
N ALA A 232 38.62 13.78 5.44
CA ALA A 232 39.72 13.68 4.49
C ALA A 232 39.74 14.87 3.50
N VAL A 233 38.58 15.32 3.01
CA VAL A 233 38.47 16.52 2.18
C VAL A 233 38.95 17.75 2.95
N THR A 234 38.56 17.89 4.21
CA THR A 234 38.98 19.02 5.06
C THR A 234 40.48 19.02 5.30
N GLU A 235 41.07 17.85 5.58
CA GLU A 235 42.52 17.68 5.75
C GLU A 235 43.27 17.97 4.46
N PHE A 236 42.75 17.55 3.30
CA PHE A 236 43.30 17.90 2.00
C PHE A 236 43.27 19.41 1.75
N LEU A 237 42.15 20.08 2.00
CA LEU A 237 42.05 21.54 1.86
C LEU A 237 43.03 22.27 2.78
N ASN A 238 43.17 21.83 4.04
CA ASN A 238 44.10 22.42 5.01
C ASN A 238 45.58 22.14 4.69
N SER A 239 45.88 21.06 3.98
CA SER A 239 47.24 20.68 3.57
C SER A 239 47.63 21.22 2.19
N GLN A 240 46.78 22.01 1.53
CA GLN A 240 47.16 22.72 0.30
C GLN A 240 48.29 23.73 0.60
N GLY A 241 49.53 23.25 0.49
CA GLY A 241 50.75 23.97 0.87
C GLY A 241 51.86 23.05 1.41
N ASP A 242 51.50 21.88 1.95
CA ASP A 242 52.44 20.89 2.50
C ASP A 242 52.27 19.52 1.81
N SER A 243 53.32 19.10 1.10
CA SER A 243 53.55 17.79 0.46
C SER A 243 52.36 16.83 0.25
N GLY A 244 51.65 16.96 -0.89
CA GLY A 244 51.24 15.88 -1.82
C GLY A 244 50.43 14.64 -1.39
N SER A 245 50.10 14.44 -0.11
CA SER A 245 49.54 13.16 0.40
C SER A 245 48.01 13.10 0.47
N GLY A 246 47.32 14.23 0.68
CA GLY A 246 45.90 14.23 1.04
C GLY A 246 44.91 13.82 -0.07
N ILE A 247 45.30 13.97 -1.35
CA ILE A 247 44.37 13.68 -2.47
C ILE A 247 44.09 12.18 -2.64
N ASN A 248 45.07 11.33 -2.31
CA ASN A 248 44.92 9.88 -2.39
C ASN A 248 43.90 9.35 -1.37
N GLU A 249 43.82 9.95 -0.17
CA GLU A 249 42.86 9.53 0.85
C GLU A 249 41.42 9.92 0.47
N VAL A 250 41.23 11.12 -0.11
CA VAL A 250 39.94 11.55 -0.66
C VAL A 250 39.46 10.59 -1.76
N GLU A 251 40.35 10.16 -2.66
CA GLU A 251 40.03 9.19 -3.71
C GLU A 251 39.70 7.79 -3.17
N VAL A 252 40.40 7.32 -2.13
CA VAL A 252 40.11 6.03 -1.48
C VAL A 252 38.70 6.03 -0.89
N TYR A 253 38.32 7.08 -0.17
CA TYR A 253 36.98 7.19 0.41
C TYR A 253 35.89 7.41 -0.65
N LYS A 254 36.19 8.15 -1.73
CA LYS A 254 35.29 8.27 -2.89
C LYS A 254 35.00 6.91 -3.53
N ASN A 255 36.03 6.08 -3.72
CA ASN A 255 35.88 4.73 -4.26
C ASN A 255 35.10 3.85 -3.29
N ALA A 256 35.40 3.90 -1.99
CA ALA A 256 34.67 3.15 -0.97
C ALA A 256 33.18 3.51 -0.91
N LEU A 257 32.83 4.81 -1.00
CA LEU A 257 31.43 5.26 -1.07
C LEU A 257 30.76 4.77 -2.35
N THR A 258 31.43 4.87 -3.49
CA THR A 258 30.89 4.41 -4.78
C THR A 258 30.61 2.90 -4.74
N THR A 259 31.55 2.10 -4.24
CA THR A 259 31.36 0.65 -4.05
C THR A 259 30.23 0.35 -3.07
N GLN A 260 30.13 1.06 -1.94
CA GLN A 260 29.01 0.86 -1.00
C GLN A 260 27.65 1.23 -1.59
N ILE A 261 27.59 2.21 -2.49
CA ILE A 261 26.35 2.57 -3.22
C ILE A 261 25.99 1.48 -4.24
N GLU A 262 26.98 0.89 -4.91
CA GLU A 262 26.76 -0.16 -5.92
C GLU A 262 26.41 -1.52 -5.30
N GLU A 263 27.06 -1.87 -4.19
CA GLU A 263 26.89 -3.14 -3.49
C GLU A 263 25.82 -3.10 -2.39
N GLY A 264 25.48 -1.92 -1.86
CA GLY A 264 24.63 -1.77 -0.68
C GLY A 264 23.12 -1.76 -0.93
N GLY A 265 22.37 -1.76 0.17
CA GLY A 265 20.92 -1.66 0.19
C GLY A 265 20.26 -2.70 1.10
N ILE A 266 19.02 -2.44 1.50
CA ILE A 266 18.26 -3.29 2.45
C ILE A 266 18.01 -4.75 2.01
N TYR A 267 18.44 -5.15 0.80
CA TYR A 267 18.27 -6.49 0.23
C TYR A 267 19.53 -7.01 -0.50
N SER A 268 20.67 -6.32 -0.36
CA SER A 268 21.95 -6.79 -0.91
C SER A 268 22.54 -7.89 -0.04
#